data_AF-A0A1Y1IUA1-F1
#
_entry.id   AF-A0A1Y1IUA1-F1
#
_cell.length_a   1.000
_cell.length_b   1.000
_cell.length_c   1.000
_cell.angle_alpha   90.00
_cell.angle_beta   90.00
_cell.angle_gamma   90.00
#
_symmetry.space_group_name_H-M   'P 1'
#
loop_
_entity.id
_entity.type
_entity.pdbx_description
1 polymer ?
#
loop_
_entity_poly.entity_id
_entity_poly.type
_entity_poly.pdbx_seq_one_letter_code
_entity_poly.pdbx_strand_id
1 'polypeptide(L)'
;MADDLAEDEVLYNDLVPIIYCSKCQQLNGLEGDGWTLAKVRRVCMLAGPAFLVSKCYRCNKCPGNNCKDYQFRAHDEGVIKQLPAALESSLNIRFTQHGAVEVSLMDFLLRNVSSGVSFADSTDAVQELHYITYNRSKLGHLQYTAERGRLAQKRSSFFMGSAGASAQVPQPPDFGAYKDRQGYRGWVPSRSYLTRMLLAYLTERLAWTKERLAMVDEVYLRGDHTFRSASKVKTAEGGKAYEAVYTVMNEFSQVAAQWMVGDTSFREIEGGL
;
A
#
# COMPACT_ATOMS: atom_id res chain seq x y z
N MET A 1 -31.96 18.46 11.87
CA MET A 1 -30.69 18.58 11.10
C MET A 1 -29.44 18.30 11.95
N ALA A 2 -29.58 17.59 13.08
CA ALA A 2 -28.45 17.20 13.93
C ALA A 2 -28.46 15.69 14.27
N ASP A 3 -29.42 14.92 13.73
CA ASP A 3 -29.55 13.48 14.01
C ASP A 3 -28.98 12.58 12.88
N ASP A 4 -28.64 13.14 11.71
CA ASP A 4 -28.16 12.35 10.56
C ASP A 4 -26.63 12.10 10.56
N LEU A 5 -25.92 12.45 11.64
CA LEU A 5 -24.47 12.23 11.76
C LEU A 5 -24.11 11.07 12.71
N ALA A 6 -25.11 10.39 13.29
CA ALA A 6 -24.89 9.25 14.18
C ALA A 6 -24.90 7.89 13.47
N GLU A 7 -25.32 7.81 12.20
CA GLU A 7 -25.45 6.54 11.47
C GLU A 7 -24.15 6.05 10.80
N ASP A 8 -23.10 6.88 10.72
CA ASP A 8 -21.79 6.47 10.21
C ASP A 8 -20.88 5.83 11.29
N GLU A 9 -21.26 5.91 12.56
CA GLU A 9 -20.61 5.15 13.63
C GLU A 9 -21.30 3.79 13.76
N VAL A 10 -20.53 2.71 13.60
CA VAL A 10 -20.90 1.31 13.92
C VAL A 10 -21.37 0.43 12.74
N LEU A 11 -20.78 0.53 11.54
CA LEU A 11 -21.03 -0.51 10.51
C LEU A 11 -20.40 -1.90 10.85
N TYR A 12 -19.50 -1.97 11.83
CA TYR A 12 -18.60 -3.12 12.01
C TYR A 12 -18.47 -3.67 13.44
N ASN A 13 -19.20 -3.17 14.44
CA ASN A 13 -19.09 -3.71 15.81
C ASN A 13 -19.59 -5.16 15.91
N ASP A 14 -20.46 -5.58 14.99
CA ASP A 14 -20.94 -6.97 14.93
C ASP A 14 -19.89 -7.93 14.35
N LEU A 15 -18.86 -7.41 13.69
CA LEU A 15 -17.81 -8.20 13.04
C LEU A 15 -16.51 -8.27 13.86
N VAL A 16 -16.56 -8.12 15.19
CA VAL A 16 -15.36 -8.28 16.03
C VAL A 16 -14.80 -9.69 15.87
N PRO A 17 -13.63 -9.86 15.23
CA PRO A 17 -13.12 -11.18 14.93
C PRO A 17 -12.58 -11.81 16.22
N ILE A 18 -12.95 -13.07 16.44
CA ILE A 18 -12.27 -13.90 17.44
C ILE A 18 -10.90 -14.26 16.87
N ILE A 19 -9.84 -13.80 17.54
CA ILE A 19 -8.47 -14.01 17.08
C ILE A 19 -7.93 -15.33 17.62
N TYR A 20 -7.60 -16.24 16.72
CA TYR A 20 -6.96 -17.51 17.02
C TYR A 20 -5.43 -17.38 16.89
N CYS A 21 -4.70 -18.22 17.63
CA CYS A 21 -3.25 -18.31 17.44
C CYS A 21 -2.93 -18.71 15.98
N SER A 22 -2.12 -17.91 15.29
CA SER A 22 -1.75 -18.16 13.89
C SER A 22 -1.00 -19.49 13.66
N LYS A 23 -0.40 -20.09 14.70
CA LYS A 23 0.28 -21.39 14.64
C LYS A 23 -0.64 -22.58 14.96
N CYS A 24 -1.26 -22.60 16.13
CA CYS A 24 -2.05 -23.75 16.59
C CYS A 24 -3.56 -23.63 16.32
N GLN A 25 -4.03 -22.46 15.88
CA GLN A 25 -5.45 -22.17 15.62
C GLN A 25 -6.35 -22.42 16.85
N GLN A 26 -5.79 -22.28 18.06
CA GLN A 26 -6.50 -22.41 19.32
C GLN A 26 -6.62 -21.07 20.04
N LEU A 27 -7.73 -20.89 20.77
CA LEU A 27 -7.93 -19.78 21.71
C LEU A 27 -7.35 -20.06 23.08
N ASN A 28 -7.40 -21.32 23.50
CA ASN A 28 -6.96 -21.74 24.84
C ASN A 28 -5.45 -21.54 24.99
N GLY A 29 -5.05 -20.65 25.90
CA GLY A 29 -3.65 -20.28 26.12
C GLY A 29 -3.18 -19.05 25.33
N LEU A 30 -4.11 -18.30 24.73
CA LEU A 30 -3.83 -17.01 24.11
C LEU A 30 -4.05 -15.87 25.12
N GLU A 31 -3.03 -15.05 25.32
CA GLU A 31 -3.05 -13.90 26.22
C GLU A 31 -2.67 -12.61 25.48
N GLY A 32 -3.23 -11.49 25.93
CA GLY A 32 -2.86 -10.17 25.43
C GLY A 32 -1.54 -9.70 26.05
N ASP A 33 -0.55 -9.40 25.22
CA ASP A 33 0.81 -9.00 25.62
C ASP A 33 1.06 -7.51 25.34
N GLY A 34 0.09 -6.67 25.71
CA GLY A 34 0.14 -5.22 25.52
C GLY A 34 0.06 -4.76 24.06
N TRP A 35 0.72 -3.63 23.76
CA TRP A 35 0.65 -2.93 22.48
C TRP A 35 2.05 -2.64 21.93
N THR A 36 2.17 -2.47 20.61
CA THR A 36 3.44 -2.17 19.92
C THR A 36 3.94 -0.73 20.10
N LEU A 37 3.86 -0.17 21.32
CA LEU A 37 4.27 1.21 21.60
C LEU A 37 5.78 1.42 21.49
N ALA A 38 6.58 0.44 21.88
CA ALA A 38 8.04 0.53 21.80
C ALA A 38 8.59 0.42 20.36
N LYS A 39 7.86 -0.28 19.48
CA LYS A 39 8.26 -0.53 18.08
C LYS A 39 7.07 -0.32 17.15
N VAL A 40 6.60 0.92 17.10
CA VAL A 40 5.51 1.34 16.20
C VAL A 40 5.94 1.13 14.76
N ARG A 41 5.07 0.50 13.97
CA ARG A 41 5.33 0.20 12.56
C ARG A 41 4.96 1.41 11.71
N ARG A 42 5.76 1.69 10.68
CA ARG A 42 5.47 2.77 9.73
C ARG A 42 4.63 2.24 8.58
N VAL A 43 3.63 3.02 8.19
CA VAL A 43 2.82 2.83 7.00
C VAL A 43 3.15 3.97 6.05
N CYS A 44 3.58 3.64 4.83
CA CYS A 44 3.80 4.64 3.79
C CYS A 44 2.43 5.00 3.19
N MET A 45 1.98 6.22 3.43
CA MET A 45 0.80 6.79 2.76
C MET A 45 1.24 7.73 1.64
N LEU A 46 0.28 8.21 0.86
CA LEU A 46 0.55 9.14 -0.24
C LEU A 46 1.16 10.46 0.24
N ALA A 47 0.56 11.07 1.26
CA ALA A 47 0.93 12.41 1.74
C ALA A 47 1.95 12.40 2.89
N GLY A 48 2.24 11.27 3.52
CA GLY A 48 3.14 11.22 4.67
C GLY A 48 3.18 9.85 5.34
N PRO A 49 4.02 9.68 6.38
CA PRO A 49 4.03 8.44 7.15
C PRO A 49 2.82 8.38 8.10
N ALA A 50 2.15 7.23 8.14
CA ALA A 50 1.29 6.82 9.25
C ALA A 50 2.05 5.89 10.19
N PHE A 51 1.50 5.75 11.40
CA PHE A 51 2.04 4.93 12.45
C PHE A 51 0.99 3.91 12.88
N LEU A 52 1.33 2.63 12.74
CA LEU A 52 0.48 1.53 13.13
C LEU A 52 0.85 1.07 14.54
N VAL A 53 -0.12 1.21 15.44
CA VAL A 53 -0.12 0.60 16.76
C VAL A 53 -1.05 -0.59 16.74
N SER A 54 -0.56 -1.75 17.17
CA SER A 54 -1.33 -2.99 17.15
C SER A 54 -1.19 -3.72 18.48
N LYS A 55 -2.24 -4.47 18.83
CA LYS A 55 -2.21 -5.36 19.98
C LYS A 55 -1.25 -6.52 19.73
N CYS A 56 -0.48 -6.88 20.75
CA CYS A 56 0.39 -8.04 20.76
C CYS A 56 -0.33 -9.19 21.46
N TYR A 57 -0.12 -10.40 20.95
CA TYR A 57 -0.66 -11.62 21.51
C TYR A 57 0.46 -12.61 21.79
N ARG A 58 0.29 -13.39 22.86
CA ARG A 58 1.23 -14.44 23.27
C ARG A 58 0.46 -15.75 23.41
N CYS A 59 1.01 -16.82 22.85
CA CYS A 59 0.47 -18.17 22.97
C CYS A 59 1.43 -19.04 23.79
N ASN A 60 1.00 -19.46 24.97
CA ASN A 60 1.80 -20.27 25.90
C ASN A 60 1.91 -21.75 25.49
N LYS A 61 1.10 -22.21 24.53
CA LYS A 61 1.16 -23.59 24.00
C LYS A 61 2.14 -23.76 22.86
N CYS A 62 2.44 -22.67 22.15
CA CYS A 62 3.28 -22.70 20.97
C CYS A 62 4.69 -22.24 21.35
N PRO A 63 5.74 -23.05 21.10
CA PRO A 63 7.11 -22.57 21.26
C PRO A 63 7.40 -21.46 20.24
N GLY A 64 7.87 -20.34 20.76
CA GLY A 64 8.49 -19.24 20.05
C GLY A 64 10.01 -19.40 19.99
N ASN A 65 10.70 -18.34 19.58
CA ASN A 65 12.16 -18.33 19.51
C ASN A 65 12.77 -18.27 20.91
N ASN A 66 13.92 -18.92 21.09
CA ASN A 66 14.70 -18.93 22.34
C ASN A 66 13.91 -19.45 23.56
N CYS A 67 13.13 -20.53 23.39
CA CYS A 67 12.32 -21.14 24.44
C CYS A 67 11.27 -20.21 25.08
N LYS A 68 10.92 -19.11 24.41
CA LYS A 68 9.85 -18.20 24.83
C LYS A 68 8.53 -18.63 24.20
N ASP A 69 7.42 -18.19 24.78
CA ASP A 69 6.11 -18.32 24.17
C ASP A 69 6.05 -17.66 22.79
N TYR A 70 5.26 -18.23 21.89
CA TYR A 70 5.05 -17.67 20.57
C TYR A 70 4.30 -16.35 20.65
N GLN A 71 4.91 -15.28 20.12
CA GLN A 71 4.32 -13.94 20.09
C GLN A 71 4.00 -13.53 18.66
N PHE A 72 2.83 -12.93 18.45
CA PHE A 72 2.39 -12.39 17.16
C PHE A 72 1.57 -11.10 17.36
N ARG A 73 1.35 -10.35 16.29
CA ARG A 73 0.67 -9.05 16.31
C ARG A 73 -0.67 -9.12 15.59
N ALA A 74 -1.59 -8.22 15.95
CA ALA A 74 -2.89 -8.12 15.31
C ALA A 74 -2.84 -7.86 13.79
N HIS A 75 -1.73 -7.30 13.29
CA HIS A 75 -1.53 -7.02 11.87
C HIS A 75 -0.63 -8.05 11.16
N ASP A 76 -0.27 -9.14 11.83
CA ASP A 76 0.48 -10.21 11.16
C ASP A 76 -0.45 -10.95 10.19
N GLU A 77 0.09 -11.44 9.07
CA GLU A 77 -0.67 -12.05 7.97
C GLU A 77 -1.60 -13.17 8.44
N GLY A 78 -1.14 -14.00 9.39
CA GLY A 78 -1.95 -15.09 9.94
C GLY A 78 -3.17 -14.63 10.73
N VAL A 79 -3.21 -13.38 11.20
CA VAL A 79 -4.39 -12.77 11.85
C VAL A 79 -5.27 -12.09 10.81
N ILE A 80 -4.68 -11.38 9.86
CA ILE A 80 -5.44 -10.69 8.78
C ILE A 80 -6.26 -11.70 7.98
N LYS A 81 -5.72 -12.89 7.69
CA LYS A 81 -6.45 -13.98 7.01
C LYS A 81 -7.64 -14.54 7.79
N GLN A 82 -7.75 -14.24 9.09
CA GLN A 82 -8.91 -14.63 9.90
C GLN A 82 -10.04 -13.60 9.82
N LEU A 83 -9.77 -12.42 9.26
CA LEU A 83 -10.78 -11.37 9.12
C LEU A 83 -11.83 -11.78 8.08
N PRO A 84 -13.11 -11.48 8.33
CA PRO A 84 -14.13 -11.54 7.29
C PRO A 84 -13.73 -10.68 6.10
N ALA A 85 -14.05 -11.12 4.88
CA ALA A 85 -13.69 -10.43 3.64
C ALA A 85 -14.16 -8.95 3.62
N ALA A 86 -15.29 -8.64 4.24
CA ALA A 86 -15.78 -7.27 4.39
C ALA A 86 -14.79 -6.38 5.17
N LEU A 87 -14.28 -6.87 6.31
CA LEU A 87 -13.28 -6.15 7.10
C LEU A 87 -11.92 -6.11 6.41
N GLU A 88 -11.50 -7.21 5.79
CA GLU A 88 -10.26 -7.22 5.01
C GLU A 88 -10.31 -6.21 3.86
N SER A 89 -11.44 -6.09 3.16
CA SER A 89 -11.61 -5.13 2.07
C SER A 89 -11.61 -3.68 2.53
N SER A 90 -12.07 -3.41 3.76
CA SER A 90 -12.01 -2.09 4.39
C SER A 90 -10.58 -1.70 4.81
N LEU A 91 -9.70 -2.70 4.97
CA LEU A 91 -8.32 -2.49 5.37
C LEU A 91 -7.50 -2.00 4.18
N ASN A 92 -7.44 -0.68 4.02
CA ASN A 92 -6.69 -0.01 2.96
C ASN A 92 -5.15 -0.04 3.17
N ILE A 93 -4.62 -1.05 3.86
CA ILE A 93 -3.19 -1.18 4.17
C ILE A 93 -2.70 -2.56 3.76
N ARG A 94 -1.65 -2.59 2.92
CA ARG A 94 -0.92 -3.79 2.55
C ARG A 94 0.30 -3.95 3.43
N PHE A 95 0.35 -5.05 4.18
CA PHE A 95 1.46 -5.37 5.08
C PHE A 95 2.49 -6.24 4.37
N THR A 96 3.77 -5.94 4.57
CA THR A 96 4.88 -6.82 4.17
C THR A 96 5.56 -7.41 5.40
N GLN A 97 6.74 -8.02 5.27
CA GLN A 97 7.51 -8.44 6.45
C GLN A 97 8.14 -7.25 7.19
N HIS A 98 8.46 -6.16 6.49
CA HIS A 98 9.28 -5.07 7.04
C HIS A 98 8.65 -3.67 6.93
N GLY A 99 7.54 -3.52 6.21
CA GLY A 99 6.88 -2.23 6.00
C GLY A 99 5.39 -2.39 5.72
N ALA A 100 4.67 -1.29 5.69
CA ALA A 100 3.26 -1.29 5.28
C ALA A 100 3.06 -0.16 4.29
N VAL A 101 2.16 -0.35 3.34
CA VAL A 101 1.83 0.66 2.33
C VAL A 101 0.33 0.78 2.22
N GLU A 102 -0.17 2.00 2.16
CA GLU A 102 -1.58 2.27 1.92
C GLU A 102 -1.95 1.99 0.46
N VAL A 103 -3.16 1.48 0.24
CA VAL A 103 -3.69 1.19 -1.11
C VAL A 103 -3.82 2.47 -1.94
N SER A 104 -4.14 3.61 -1.34
CA SER A 104 -4.23 4.91 -2.04
C SER A 104 -2.91 5.30 -2.74
N LEU A 105 -1.75 4.97 -2.14
CA LEU A 105 -0.45 5.17 -2.75
C LEU A 105 -0.26 4.25 -3.97
N MET A 106 -0.73 3.01 -3.89
CA MET A 106 -0.69 2.09 -5.02
C MET A 106 -1.57 2.56 -6.17
N ASP A 107 -2.78 3.05 -5.87
CA ASP A 107 -3.70 3.58 -6.89
C ASP A 107 -3.14 4.85 -7.55
N PHE A 108 -2.50 5.73 -6.78
CA PHE A 108 -1.78 6.89 -7.32
C PHE A 108 -0.67 6.48 -8.30
N LEU A 109 0.19 5.55 -7.88
CA LEU A 109 1.28 5.05 -8.73
C LEU A 109 0.74 4.39 -10.00
N LEU A 110 -0.31 3.56 -9.87
CA LEU A 110 -0.95 2.90 -10.99
C LEU A 110 -1.55 3.90 -11.97
N ARG A 111 -2.28 4.92 -11.48
CA ARG A 111 -2.83 5.97 -12.32
C ARG A 111 -1.75 6.67 -13.13
N ASN A 112 -0.65 7.04 -12.50
CA ASN A 112 0.45 7.72 -13.20
C ASN A 112 1.10 6.83 -14.27
N VAL A 113 1.35 5.56 -13.95
CA VAL A 113 1.87 4.59 -14.93
C VAL A 113 0.91 4.44 -16.11
N SER A 114 -0.40 4.35 -15.85
CA SER A 114 -1.41 4.25 -16.92
C SER A 114 -1.51 5.50 -17.80
N SER A 115 -1.14 6.67 -17.27
CA SER A 115 -1.09 7.94 -18.00
C SER A 115 0.25 8.17 -18.73
N GLY A 116 1.18 7.21 -18.71
CA GLY A 116 2.50 7.34 -19.33
C GLY A 116 3.52 8.15 -18.52
N VAL A 117 3.22 8.49 -17.27
CA VAL A 117 4.18 9.15 -16.37
C VAL A 117 5.21 8.13 -15.90
N SER A 118 6.48 8.52 -15.87
CA SER A 118 7.55 7.67 -15.36
C SER A 118 7.28 7.25 -13.91
N PHE A 119 7.57 5.99 -13.61
CA PHE A 119 7.49 5.49 -12.24
C PHE A 119 8.46 6.24 -11.31
N ALA A 120 9.65 6.62 -11.82
CA ALA A 120 10.62 7.38 -11.04
C ALA A 120 10.06 8.75 -10.62
N ASP A 121 9.48 9.49 -11.55
CA ASP A 121 8.88 10.80 -11.29
C ASP A 121 7.72 10.69 -10.29
N SER A 122 6.92 9.62 -10.40
CA SER A 122 5.84 9.34 -9.46
C SER A 122 6.36 9.08 -8.05
N THR A 123 7.48 8.35 -7.90
CA THR A 123 8.09 8.13 -6.58
C THR A 123 8.71 9.40 -6.00
N ASP A 124 9.27 10.27 -6.85
CA ASP A 124 9.84 11.55 -6.41
C ASP A 124 8.72 12.49 -5.97
N ALA A 125 7.58 12.51 -6.67
CA ALA A 125 6.38 13.25 -6.26
C ALA A 125 5.87 12.82 -4.87
N VAL A 126 5.88 11.51 -4.57
CA VAL A 126 5.52 11.00 -3.23
C VAL A 126 6.51 11.49 -2.17
N GLN A 127 7.80 11.51 -2.49
CA GLN A 127 8.82 12.02 -1.58
C GLN A 127 8.62 13.51 -1.28
N GLU A 128 8.33 14.32 -2.30
CA GLU A 128 8.03 15.74 -2.13
C GLU A 128 6.77 15.97 -1.30
N LEU A 129 5.70 15.19 -1.51
CA LEU A 129 4.49 15.24 -0.69
C LEU A 129 4.79 14.97 0.79
N HIS A 130 5.65 14.00 1.09
CA HIS A 130 6.08 13.72 2.46
C HIS A 130 6.85 14.90 3.08
N TYR A 131 7.73 15.55 2.32
CA TYR A 131 8.44 16.75 2.77
C TYR A 131 7.49 17.93 3.00
N ILE A 132 6.50 18.13 2.13
CA ILE A 132 5.46 19.15 2.30
C ILE A 132 4.70 18.92 3.61
N THR A 133 4.26 17.69 3.88
CA THR A 133 3.54 17.34 5.13
C THR A 133 4.41 17.53 6.36
N TYR A 134 5.70 17.19 6.28
CA TYR A 134 6.66 17.47 7.34
C TYR A 134 6.77 18.97 7.61
N ASN A 135 6.97 19.79 6.57
CA ASN A 135 7.11 21.24 6.70
C ASN A 135 5.84 21.88 7.27
N ARG A 136 4.65 21.44 6.83
CA ARG A 136 3.36 21.88 7.39
C ARG A 136 3.21 21.52 8.87
N SER A 137 3.56 20.29 9.22
CA SER A 137 3.51 19.82 10.62
C SER A 137 4.49 20.58 11.51
N LYS A 138 5.71 20.85 11.00
CA LYS A 138 6.72 21.65 11.69
C LYS A 138 6.26 23.09 11.89
N LEU A 139 5.68 23.72 10.87
CA LEU A 139 5.11 25.06 10.98
C LEU A 139 3.99 25.10 12.03
N GLY A 140 3.07 24.13 11.99
CA GLY A 140 1.99 24.03 12.98
C GLY A 140 2.51 23.84 14.41
N HIS A 141 3.57 23.05 14.58
CA HIS A 141 4.26 22.92 15.86
C HIS A 141 4.81 24.28 16.33
N LEU A 142 5.56 24.99 15.49
CA LEU A 142 6.13 26.31 15.84
C LEU A 142 5.04 27.35 16.19
N GLN A 143 3.91 27.33 15.49
CA GLN A 143 2.78 28.20 15.82
C GLN A 143 2.16 27.82 17.18
N TYR A 144 1.99 26.53 17.44
CA TYR A 144 1.50 26.03 18.72
C TYR A 144 2.42 26.40 19.89
N THR A 145 3.75 26.28 19.72
CA THR A 145 4.72 26.64 20.76
C THR A 145 4.66 28.15 21.06
N ALA A 146 4.56 28.98 20.02
CA ALA A 146 4.44 30.43 20.15
C ALA A 146 3.15 30.85 20.88
N GLU A 147 1.99 30.30 20.50
CA GLU A 147 0.70 30.61 21.13
C GLU A 147 0.66 30.13 22.59
N ARG A 148 1.26 28.98 22.89
CA ARG A 148 1.44 28.54 24.28
C ARG A 148 2.23 29.54 25.11
N GLY A 149 3.36 30.04 24.59
CA GLY A 149 4.16 31.06 25.26
C GLY A 149 3.35 32.34 25.52
N ARG A 150 2.57 32.77 24.53
CA ARG A 150 1.70 33.95 24.63
C ARG A 150 0.58 33.79 25.68
N LEU A 151 -0.08 32.63 25.70
CA LEU A 151 -1.12 32.31 26.68
C LEU A 151 -0.55 32.22 28.10
N ALA A 152 0.64 31.65 28.25
CA ALA A 152 1.34 31.59 29.52
C ALA A 152 1.60 32.99 30.08
N GLN A 153 2.12 33.89 29.25
CA GLN A 153 2.40 35.28 29.63
C GLN A 153 1.11 36.03 30.01
N LYS A 154 0.02 35.86 29.23
CA LYS A 154 -1.29 36.45 29.56
C LYS A 154 -1.83 35.95 30.90
N ARG A 155 -1.71 34.64 31.17
CA ARG A 155 -2.15 34.04 32.44
C ARG A 155 -1.33 34.54 33.63
N SER A 156 -0.01 34.65 33.48
CA SER A 156 0.83 35.23 34.53
C SER A 156 0.48 36.70 34.80
N SER A 157 0.18 37.49 33.77
CA SER A 157 -0.24 38.88 33.93
C SER A 157 -1.63 39.05 34.54
N PHE A 158 -2.53 38.08 34.37
CA PHE A 158 -3.89 38.14 34.91
C PHE A 158 -3.98 37.69 36.37
N PHE A 159 -3.16 36.71 36.80
CA PHE A 159 -3.17 36.18 38.17
C PHE A 159 -2.14 36.81 39.13
N MET A 160 -1.15 37.57 38.64
CA MET A 160 -0.19 38.30 39.49
C MET A 160 -0.31 39.81 39.33
N GLY A 161 -1.05 40.45 40.24
CA GLY A 161 -0.69 41.80 40.69
C GLY A 161 0.58 41.69 41.55
N SER A 162 1.70 42.16 41.03
CA SER A 162 2.93 42.45 41.80
C SER A 162 3.46 41.36 42.75
N ALA A 163 4.10 40.30 42.24
CA ALA A 163 5.25 39.63 42.90
C ALA A 163 5.76 38.42 42.10
N GLY A 164 6.68 38.66 41.16
CA GLY A 164 7.96 37.94 41.14
C GLY A 164 8.02 36.41 40.98
N ALA A 165 7.11 35.73 40.28
CA ALA A 165 7.42 34.39 39.76
C ALA A 165 7.05 34.29 38.29
N SER A 166 8.05 34.43 37.40
CA SER A 166 7.92 33.96 36.03
C SER A 166 7.85 32.44 36.07
N ALA A 167 6.63 31.89 36.11
CA ALA A 167 6.42 30.48 35.83
C ALA A 167 6.83 30.25 34.37
N GLN A 168 8.12 29.94 34.17
CA GLN A 168 8.67 29.61 32.86
C GLN A 168 7.93 28.36 32.39
N VAL A 169 7.02 28.55 31.45
CA VAL A 169 6.32 27.42 30.83
C VAL A 169 7.38 26.56 30.14
N PRO A 170 7.47 25.25 30.49
CA PRO A 170 8.45 24.37 29.88
C PRO A 170 8.34 24.46 28.36
N GLN A 171 9.45 24.74 27.69
CA GLN A 171 9.50 24.73 26.24
C GLN A 171 9.14 23.31 25.79
N PRO A 172 8.21 23.15 24.84
CA PRO A 172 7.95 21.84 24.25
C PRO A 172 9.23 21.32 23.58
N PRO A 173 9.38 19.99 23.48
CA PRO A 173 10.52 19.39 22.79
C PRO A 173 10.56 19.85 21.33
N ASP A 174 11.78 19.94 20.77
CA ASP A 174 11.96 20.25 19.35
C ASP A 174 11.19 19.26 18.48
N PHE A 175 10.68 19.74 17.35
CA PHE A 175 9.95 18.93 16.39
C PHE A 175 10.83 17.81 15.78
N GLY A 176 12.15 18.04 15.75
CA GLY A 176 13.13 17.14 15.19
C GLY A 176 13.27 17.26 13.67
N ALA A 177 14.34 16.67 13.14
CA ALA A 177 14.58 16.62 11.70
C ALA A 177 13.70 15.58 11.00
N TYR A 178 13.47 15.73 9.69
CA TYR A 178 12.64 14.79 8.92
C TYR A 178 13.07 13.32 9.10
N LYS A 179 14.36 13.03 9.01
CA LYS A 179 14.92 11.67 9.13
C LYS A 179 15.19 11.24 10.58
N ASP A 180 14.87 12.07 11.57
CA ASP A 180 15.10 11.74 12.96
C ASP A 180 14.23 10.55 13.39
N ARG A 181 14.88 9.50 13.91
CA ARG A 181 14.23 8.26 14.35
C ARG A 181 13.48 8.41 15.67
N GLN A 182 13.76 9.44 16.46
CA GLN A 182 13.08 9.70 17.72
C GLN A 182 12.05 10.85 17.61
N GLY A 183 12.24 11.78 16.67
CA GLY A 183 11.30 12.85 16.31
C GLY A 183 10.25 12.45 15.27
N TYR A 184 10.22 13.13 14.10
CA TYR A 184 9.18 12.97 13.08
C TYR A 184 9.17 11.58 12.39
N ARG A 185 10.31 10.87 12.36
CA ARG A 185 10.45 9.52 11.78
C ARG A 185 10.04 9.41 10.31
N GLY A 186 10.24 10.50 9.56
CA GLY A 186 10.01 10.60 8.14
C GLY A 186 10.71 9.50 7.36
N TRP A 187 9.97 8.87 6.45
CA TRP A 187 10.45 7.73 5.69
C TRP A 187 9.65 7.57 4.40
N VAL A 188 10.39 7.48 3.30
CA VAL A 188 9.86 7.09 2.00
C VAL A 188 10.59 5.79 1.61
N PRO A 189 9.87 4.73 1.21
CA PRO A 189 10.49 3.50 0.75
C PRO A 189 11.33 3.72 -0.51
N SER A 190 12.26 2.82 -0.79
CA SER A 190 13.01 2.87 -2.05
C SER A 190 12.10 2.62 -3.25
N ARG A 191 12.50 3.13 -4.42
CA ARG A 191 11.80 2.88 -5.69
C ARG A 191 11.59 1.38 -5.93
N SER A 192 12.62 0.56 -5.76
CA SER A 192 12.54 -0.89 -5.89
C SER A 192 11.54 -1.54 -4.92
N TYR A 193 11.41 -1.00 -3.71
CA TYR A 193 10.38 -1.48 -2.77
C TYR A 193 8.99 -1.15 -3.31
N LEU A 194 8.74 0.10 -3.74
CA LEU A 194 7.46 0.52 -4.30
C LEU A 194 7.10 -0.24 -5.59
N THR A 195 8.08 -0.52 -6.45
CA THR A 195 7.88 -1.36 -7.64
C THR A 195 7.39 -2.75 -7.25
N ARG A 196 8.04 -3.41 -6.28
CA ARG A 196 7.60 -4.74 -5.82
C ARG A 196 6.20 -4.71 -5.24
N MET A 197 5.84 -3.65 -4.51
CA MET A 197 4.50 -3.47 -3.96
C MET A 197 3.45 -3.27 -5.05
N LEU A 198 3.75 -2.43 -6.05
CA LEU A 198 2.84 -2.21 -7.17
C LEU A 198 2.63 -3.50 -7.98
N LEU A 199 3.70 -4.26 -8.24
CA LEU A 199 3.60 -5.54 -8.95
C LEU A 199 2.78 -6.57 -8.17
N ALA A 200 2.99 -6.68 -6.85
CA ALA A 200 2.18 -7.55 -6.00
C ALA A 200 0.71 -7.14 -6.02
N TYR A 201 0.43 -5.84 -5.87
CA TYR A 201 -0.92 -5.27 -5.93
C TYR A 201 -1.62 -5.54 -7.27
N LEU A 202 -0.90 -5.40 -8.39
CA LEU A 202 -1.43 -5.74 -9.71
C LEU A 202 -1.68 -7.24 -9.88
N THR A 203 -0.77 -8.08 -9.37
CA THR A 203 -0.86 -9.55 -9.47
C THR A 203 -2.08 -10.07 -8.70
N GLU A 204 -2.36 -9.53 -7.52
CA GLU A 204 -3.55 -9.87 -6.72
C GLU A 204 -4.85 -9.52 -7.48
N ARG A 205 -4.88 -8.36 -8.15
CA ARG A 205 -6.05 -7.92 -8.94
C ARG A 205 -6.22 -8.68 -10.26
N LEU A 206 -5.19 -9.40 -10.69
CA LEU A 206 -5.12 -10.03 -11.99
C LEU A 206 -6.08 -11.23 -12.09
N ALA A 207 -6.26 -11.99 -11.00
CA ALA A 207 -7.20 -13.12 -10.97
C ALA A 207 -8.64 -12.66 -11.25
N TRP A 208 -9.11 -11.67 -10.49
CA TRP A 208 -10.45 -11.10 -10.68
C TRP A 208 -10.62 -10.44 -12.06
N THR A 209 -9.59 -9.72 -12.53
CA THR A 209 -9.63 -9.08 -13.85
C THR A 209 -9.71 -10.12 -14.96
N LYS A 210 -8.95 -11.22 -14.84
CA LYS A 210 -8.99 -12.34 -15.78
C LYS A 210 -10.36 -13.00 -15.82
N GLU A 211 -10.94 -13.29 -14.65
CA GLU A 211 -12.29 -13.88 -14.56
C GLU A 211 -13.33 -12.96 -15.20
N ARG A 212 -13.29 -11.65 -14.90
CA ARG A 212 -14.19 -10.69 -15.53
C ARG A 212 -14.00 -10.58 -17.04
N LEU A 213 -12.76 -10.54 -17.52
CA LEU A 213 -12.48 -10.52 -18.96
C LEU A 213 -12.95 -11.81 -19.65
N ALA A 214 -12.98 -12.94 -18.96
CA ALA A 214 -13.49 -14.21 -19.49
C ALA A 214 -15.02 -14.31 -19.46
N MET A 215 -15.70 -13.42 -18.72
CA MET A 215 -17.17 -13.34 -18.63
C MET A 215 -17.78 -12.28 -19.57
N VAL A 216 -16.96 -11.55 -20.33
CA VAL A 216 -17.46 -10.60 -21.34
C VAL A 216 -17.46 -11.29 -22.69
N ASP A 217 -18.65 -11.57 -23.21
CA ASP A 217 -18.83 -12.23 -24.50
C ASP A 217 -18.44 -11.31 -25.67
N GLU A 218 -17.60 -11.83 -26.57
CA GLU A 218 -17.29 -11.42 -27.96
C GLU A 218 -16.78 -9.99 -28.23
N VAL A 219 -16.48 -9.17 -27.22
CA VAL A 219 -16.01 -7.77 -27.47
C VAL A 219 -14.49 -7.67 -27.66
N TYR A 220 -13.70 -8.63 -27.16
CA TYR A 220 -12.24 -8.46 -27.04
C TYR A 220 -11.45 -9.52 -27.80
N LEU A 221 -10.70 -9.06 -28.81
CA LEU A 221 -9.73 -9.87 -29.53
C LEU A 221 -8.33 -9.69 -28.94
N ARG A 222 -7.63 -10.80 -28.69
CA ARG A 222 -6.22 -10.81 -28.31
C ARG A 222 -5.38 -11.30 -29.47
N GLY A 223 -4.39 -10.52 -29.88
CA GLY A 223 -3.42 -10.89 -30.90
C GLY A 223 -2.05 -11.18 -30.31
N ASP A 224 -1.40 -12.26 -30.74
CA ASP A 224 -0.02 -12.56 -30.36
C ASP A 224 0.78 -13.18 -31.53
N HIS A 225 2.09 -12.97 -31.54
CA HIS A 225 3.01 -13.51 -32.54
C HIS A 225 3.69 -14.79 -32.03
N THR A 226 3.54 -15.88 -32.77
CA THR A 226 4.23 -17.14 -32.49
C THR A 226 5.40 -17.36 -33.46
N PHE A 227 6.62 -17.38 -32.93
CA PHE A 227 7.86 -17.55 -33.72
C PHE A 227 8.29 -19.00 -33.90
N ARG A 228 7.82 -19.90 -33.03
CA ARG A 228 8.28 -21.29 -32.99
C ARG A 228 7.84 -22.12 -34.18
N SER A 229 6.69 -21.79 -34.77
CA SER A 229 6.18 -22.37 -36.01
C SER A 229 6.93 -21.81 -37.22
N ALA A 230 7.20 -20.50 -37.24
CA ALA A 230 7.95 -19.83 -38.31
C ALA A 230 9.36 -20.38 -38.50
N SER A 231 10.06 -20.75 -37.42
CA SER A 231 11.40 -21.35 -37.52
C SER A 231 11.44 -22.74 -38.16
N LYS A 232 10.28 -23.41 -38.31
CA LYS A 232 10.16 -24.74 -38.90
C LYS A 232 9.76 -24.74 -40.38
N VAL A 233 9.26 -23.62 -40.90
CA VAL A 233 8.87 -23.52 -42.31
C VAL A 233 9.92 -22.72 -43.07
N LYS A 234 10.65 -23.41 -43.94
CA LYS A 234 11.75 -22.83 -44.72
C LYS A 234 11.40 -22.80 -46.20
N THR A 235 11.94 -21.81 -46.90
CA THR A 235 11.94 -21.77 -48.36
C THR A 235 12.90 -22.81 -48.92
N ALA A 236 12.79 -23.13 -50.21
CA ALA A 236 13.73 -24.02 -50.90
C ALA A 236 15.19 -23.54 -50.81
N GLU A 237 15.38 -22.23 -50.64
CA GLU A 237 16.68 -21.57 -50.48
C GLU A 237 17.19 -21.58 -49.03
N GLY A 238 16.44 -22.16 -48.08
CA GLY A 238 16.85 -22.34 -46.69
C GLY A 238 16.56 -21.17 -45.75
N GLY A 239 16.02 -20.06 -46.25
CA GLY A 239 15.52 -18.93 -45.47
C GLY A 239 14.18 -19.24 -44.77
N LYS A 240 13.76 -18.41 -43.82
CA LYS A 240 12.41 -18.50 -43.23
C LYS A 240 11.37 -18.12 -44.30
N ALA A 241 10.28 -18.88 -44.40
CA ALA A 241 9.19 -18.55 -45.32
C ALA A 241 8.34 -17.36 -44.84
N TYR A 242 8.30 -17.12 -43.53
CA TYR A 242 7.62 -16.01 -42.86
C TYR A 242 8.30 -15.78 -41.50
N GLU A 243 8.14 -14.60 -40.90
CA GLU A 243 8.83 -14.24 -39.66
C GLU A 243 8.10 -14.74 -38.41
N ALA A 244 6.77 -14.68 -38.41
CA ALA A 244 5.92 -15.13 -37.31
C ALA A 244 4.54 -15.62 -37.80
N VAL A 245 3.84 -16.35 -36.93
CA VAL A 245 2.41 -16.61 -37.08
C VAL A 245 1.65 -15.68 -36.15
N TYR A 246 0.91 -14.72 -36.69
CA TYR A 246 0.03 -13.87 -35.91
C TYR A 246 -1.29 -14.60 -35.66
N THR A 247 -1.63 -14.80 -34.40
CA THR A 247 -2.85 -15.51 -33.99
C THR A 247 -3.74 -14.54 -33.24
N VAL A 248 -4.98 -14.42 -33.71
CA VAL A 248 -6.04 -13.69 -33.03
C VAL A 248 -6.94 -14.69 -32.33
N MET A 249 -7.12 -14.49 -31.03
CA MET A 249 -7.97 -15.31 -30.18
C MET A 249 -9.11 -14.47 -29.63
N ASN A 250 -10.28 -15.10 -29.48
CA ASN A 250 -11.34 -14.53 -28.67
C ASN A 250 -11.00 -14.64 -27.16
N GLU A 251 -11.87 -14.09 -26.33
CA GLU A 251 -11.81 -14.11 -24.87
C GLU A 251 -11.71 -15.53 -24.28
N PHE A 252 -12.22 -16.55 -24.98
CA PHE A 252 -12.16 -17.96 -24.60
C PHE A 252 -10.86 -18.65 -25.03
N SER A 253 -9.86 -17.90 -25.51
CA SER A 253 -8.61 -18.44 -26.07
C SER A 253 -8.84 -19.39 -27.25
N GLN A 254 -9.98 -19.26 -27.95
CA GLN A 254 -10.23 -19.95 -29.20
C GLN A 254 -9.65 -19.13 -30.33
N VAL A 255 -9.02 -19.79 -31.29
CA VAL A 255 -8.43 -19.12 -32.46
C VAL A 255 -9.55 -18.61 -33.36
N ALA A 256 -9.71 -17.29 -33.44
CA ALA A 256 -10.64 -16.63 -34.33
C ALA A 256 -10.03 -16.44 -35.73
N ALA A 257 -8.72 -16.16 -35.79
CA ALA A 257 -7.99 -16.06 -37.04
C ALA A 257 -6.49 -16.28 -36.87
N GLN A 258 -5.81 -16.65 -37.95
CA GLN A 258 -4.38 -16.88 -37.95
C GLN A 258 -3.77 -16.55 -39.32
N TRP A 259 -2.67 -15.80 -39.32
CA TRP A 259 -1.95 -15.42 -40.53
C TRP A 259 -0.44 -15.63 -40.37
N MET A 260 0.21 -16.00 -41.47
CA MET A 260 1.67 -15.96 -41.57
C MET A 260 2.06 -14.53 -41.94
N VAL A 261 2.93 -13.90 -41.14
CA VAL A 261 3.33 -12.50 -41.30
C VAL A 261 4.83 -12.38 -41.58
N GLY A 262 5.18 -11.45 -42.46
CA GLY A 262 6.56 -11.18 -42.88
C GLY A 262 7.35 -10.31 -41.90
N ASP A 263 6.67 -9.65 -40.96
CA ASP A 263 7.27 -8.86 -39.90
C ASP A 263 6.51 -9.01 -38.57
N THR A 264 6.98 -8.33 -37.53
CA THR A 264 6.32 -8.26 -36.23
C THR A 264 5.76 -6.86 -35.95
N SER A 265 5.67 -6.02 -36.99
CA SER A 265 5.30 -4.62 -36.82
C SER A 265 3.79 -4.48 -37.04
N PHE A 266 3.09 -3.84 -36.12
CA PHE A 266 1.67 -3.47 -36.31
C PHE A 266 1.53 -2.27 -37.28
N ARG A 267 2.42 -2.16 -38.27
CA ARG A 267 2.30 -1.11 -39.29
C ARG A 267 1.21 -1.54 -40.25
N GLU A 268 0.24 -0.66 -40.46
CA GLU A 268 -0.70 -0.79 -41.58
C GLU A 268 0.13 -0.99 -42.86
N ILE A 269 -0.14 -2.09 -43.58
CA ILE A 269 0.41 -2.26 -44.92
C ILE A 269 -0.35 -1.27 -45.80
N GLU A 270 0.19 -0.08 -45.99
CA GLU A 270 -0.24 0.83 -47.05
C GLU A 270 0.06 0.16 -48.40
N GLY A 271 -0.94 -0.52 -48.96
CA GLY A 271 -0.96 -0.95 -50.35
C GLY A 271 -0.90 -2.46 -50.57
N GLY A 272 -2.07 -3.03 -50.89
CA GLY A 272 -2.20 -4.07 -51.91
C GLY A 272 -2.26 -5.51 -51.41
N LEU A 273 -3.47 -6.07 -51.45
CA LEU A 273 -3.68 -7.36 -52.13
C LEU A 273 -3.67 -7.11 -53.65
#